data_AF-A0A957SIL6-F1
#
_entry.id   AF-A0A957SIL6-F1
#
_cell.length_a   1.000
_cell.length_b   1.000
_cell.length_c   1.000
_cell.angle_alpha   90.00
_cell.angle_beta   90.00
_cell.angle_gamma   90.00
#
_symmetry.space_group_name_H-M   'P 1'
#
loop_
_entity.id
_entity.type
_entity.pdbx_description
1 polymer ?
#
loop_
_entity_poly.entity_id
_entity_poly.type
_entity_poly.pdbx_seq_one_letter_code
_entity_poly.pdbx_strand_id
1 'polypeptide(L)'
;FQFFFATVIALVLYFGPPQLDFVGVPGIAEYVTVGPLFIPIAIFMIVGTSNAVNLTDGLDSLAGSSCSVAFACYGMIAYLQGQTYLAAFCYTVVG
;
A
#
# COMPACT_ATOMS: atom_id res chain seq x y z
N PHE A 1 17.30 8.54 4.68
CA PHE A 1 16.85 7.20 5.10
C PHE A 1 15.58 6.75 4.37
N GLN A 2 14.52 7.56 4.33
CA GLN A 2 13.26 7.20 3.66
C GLN A 2 13.40 6.78 2.18
N PHE A 3 14.11 7.55 1.36
CA PHE A 3 14.38 7.18 -0.04
C PHE A 3 15.16 5.87 -0.19
N PHE A 4 16.10 5.61 0.72
CA PHE A 4 16.87 4.36 0.72
C PHE A 4 15.96 3.17 1.01
N PHE A 5 15.16 3.24 2.09
CA PHE A 5 14.18 2.19 2.41
C PHE A 5 13.14 1.99 1.31
N ALA A 6 12.62 3.09 0.74
CA ALA A 6 11.66 3.02 -0.37
C ALA A 6 12.27 2.34 -1.60
N THR A 7 13.54 2.61 -1.91
CA THR A 7 14.25 1.96 -3.03
C THR A 7 14.44 0.47 -2.76
N VAL A 8 14.86 0.09 -1.54
CA VAL A 8 15.02 -1.34 -1.17
C VAL A 8 13.68 -2.08 -1.27
N ILE A 9 12.61 -1.50 -0.71
CA ILE A 9 11.27 -2.10 -0.78
C ILE A 9 10.79 -2.22 -2.23
N ALA A 10 10.94 -1.17 -3.04
CA ALA A 10 10.53 -1.20 -4.44
C ALA A 10 11.29 -2.28 -5.25
N LEU A 11 12.59 -2.46 -4.99
CA LEU A 11 13.39 -3.53 -5.61
C LEU A 11 12.93 -4.91 -5.15
N VAL A 12 12.62 -5.09 -3.86
CA VAL A 12 12.09 -6.35 -3.32
C VAL A 12 10.73 -6.68 -3.92
N LEU A 13 9.84 -5.69 -4.08
CA LEU A 13 8.52 -5.91 -4.69
C LEU A 13 8.61 -6.30 -6.17
N TYR A 14 9.59 -5.74 -6.90
CA TYR A 14 9.79 -6.02 -8.32
C TYR A 14 10.51 -7.36 -8.57
N PHE A 15 11.60 -7.67 -7.83
CA PHE A 15 12.41 -8.87 -8.06
C PHE A 15 12.06 -10.06 -7.15
N GLY A 16 11.60 -9.80 -5.93
CA GLY A 16 11.22 -10.83 -4.97
C GLY A 16 9.84 -11.43 -5.27
N PRO A 17 9.49 -12.60 -4.72
CA PRO A 17 8.13 -13.15 -4.83
C PRO A 17 7.16 -12.17 -4.15
N PRO A 18 6.14 -11.62 -4.84
CA PRO A 18 5.40 -12.17 -5.99
C PRO A 18 5.65 -11.52 -7.37
N GLN A 19 6.79 -10.84 -7.58
CA GLN A 19 7.19 -10.17 -8.83
C GLN A 19 6.10 -9.25 -9.39
N LEU A 20 5.81 -8.17 -8.66
CA LEU A 20 4.75 -7.22 -9.05
C LEU A 20 5.24 -6.33 -10.19
N ASP A 21 4.88 -6.70 -11.41
CA ASP A 21 5.05 -5.87 -12.62
C ASP A 21 3.71 -5.51 -13.29
N PHE A 22 2.60 -5.95 -12.69
CA PHE A 22 1.23 -5.75 -13.18
C PHE A 22 0.36 -4.96 -12.19
N VAL A 23 -0.59 -4.18 -12.71
CA VAL A 23 -1.54 -3.37 -11.94
C VAL A 23 -2.96 -3.65 -12.43
N GLY A 24 -3.88 -3.92 -11.50
CA GLY A 24 -5.31 -4.00 -11.79
C GLY A 24 -5.95 -2.62 -11.76
N VAL A 25 -6.55 -2.19 -12.87
CA VAL A 25 -7.26 -0.91 -12.95
C VAL A 25 -8.76 -1.14 -12.76
N PRO A 26 -9.43 -0.51 -11.78
CA PRO A 26 -10.87 -0.62 -11.62
C PRO A 26 -11.61 -0.22 -12.91
N GLY A 27 -12.42 -1.13 -13.44
CA GLY A 27 -13.15 -0.93 -14.71
C GLY A 27 -12.50 -1.59 -15.94
N ILE A 28 -11.26 -2.07 -15.82
CA ILE A 28 -10.60 -2.89 -16.85
C ILE A 28 -10.44 -4.31 -16.28
N ALA A 29 -10.94 -5.30 -17.01
CA ALA A 29 -10.88 -6.70 -16.56
C ALA A 29 -9.45 -7.29 -16.67
N GLU A 30 -8.62 -6.72 -17.53
CA GLU A 30 -7.25 -7.16 -17.76
C GLU A 30 -6.26 -6.43 -16.84
N TYR A 31 -5.24 -7.17 -16.40
CA TYR A 31 -4.11 -6.59 -15.68
C TYR A 31 -3.18 -5.88 -16.65
N VAL A 32 -2.84 -4.62 -16.34
CA VAL A 32 -1.91 -3.82 -17.16
C VAL A 32 -0.50 -4.05 -16.66
N THR A 33 0.37 -4.62 -17.51
CA THR A 33 1.80 -4.75 -17.22
C THR A 33 2.48 -3.39 -17.35
N VAL A 34 2.99 -2.88 -16.22
CA VAL A 34 3.70 -1.59 -16.12
C VAL A 34 5.19 -1.79 -16.37
N GLY A 35 5.72 -2.99 -16.10
CA GLY A 35 7.13 -3.31 -16.28
C GLY A 35 8.04 -2.51 -15.33
N PRO A 36 9.26 -2.12 -15.75
CA PRO A 36 10.24 -1.48 -14.88
C PRO A 36 9.81 -0.09 -14.38
N LEU A 37 8.79 0.53 -14.99
CA LEU A 37 8.21 1.78 -14.52
C LEU A 37 7.51 1.62 -13.15
N PHE A 38 7.22 0.38 -12.73
CA PHE A 38 6.73 0.09 -11.38
C PHE A 38 7.68 0.59 -10.29
N ILE A 39 9.00 0.50 -10.49
CA ILE A 39 10.02 0.87 -9.49
C ILE A 39 9.93 2.36 -9.11
N PRO A 40 10.05 3.34 -10.04
CA PRO A 40 9.94 4.75 -9.68
C PRO A 40 8.56 5.13 -9.15
N ILE A 41 7.48 4.50 -9.63
CA ILE A 41 6.12 4.72 -9.13
C ILE A 41 6.01 4.25 -7.68
N ALA A 42 6.49 3.05 -7.36
CA ALA A 42 6.47 2.50 -6.01
C ALA A 42 7.29 3.38 -5.04
N ILE A 43 8.48 3.83 -5.46
CA ILE A 43 9.30 4.75 -4.65
C ILE A 43 8.54 6.04 -4.36
N PHE A 44 7.94 6.65 -5.40
CA PHE A 44 7.15 7.88 -5.23
C PHE A 44 5.96 7.68 -4.29
N MET A 45 5.21 6.58 -4.44
CA MET A 45 4.07 6.27 -3.58
C MET A 45 4.49 6.04 -2.12
N ILE A 46 5.53 5.24 -1.87
CA ILE A 46 6.01 4.94 -0.51
C ILE A 46 6.50 6.22 0.18
N VAL A 47 7.32 7.01 -0.51
CA VAL A 47 7.85 8.26 0.04
C VAL A 47 6.72 9.28 0.24
N GLY A 48 5.84 9.45 -0.75
CA GLY A 48 4.73 10.40 -0.72
C GLY A 48 3.73 10.11 0.40
N THR A 49 3.28 8.85 0.51
CA THR A 49 2.33 8.44 1.56
C THR A 49 2.92 8.57 2.96
N SER A 50 4.19 8.20 3.16
CA SER A 50 4.88 8.34 4.45
C SER A 50 4.95 9.81 4.91
N ASN A 51 5.25 10.72 3.99
CA ASN A 51 5.27 12.16 4.28
C ASN A 51 3.86 12.72 4.51
N ALA A 52 2.86 12.24 3.76
CA ALA A 52 1.48 12.69 3.89
C ALA A 52 0.87 12.31 5.26
N VAL A 53 1.14 11.08 5.73
CA VAL A 53 0.72 10.64 7.07
C VAL A 53 1.43 11.47 8.13
N ASN A 54 2.74 11.68 8.01
CA ASN A 54 3.51 12.51 8.95
C ASN A 54 2.97 13.96 9.03
N LEU A 55 2.52 14.52 7.91
CA LEU A 55 1.90 15.85 7.87
C LEU A 55 0.52 15.88 8.54
N THR A 56 -0.24 14.80 8.45
CA THR A 56 -1.61 14.68 9.01
C THR A 56 -1.60 14.37 10.51
N ASP A 57 -0.51 13.84 11.03
CA ASP A 57 -0.32 13.46 12.44
C ASP A 57 0.05 14.66 13.36
N GLY A 58 0.00 15.89 12.82
CA GLY A 58 0.30 17.11 13.56
C GLY A 58 -0.83 17.65 14.43
N LEU A 59 -2.01 17.01 14.42
CA LEU A 59 -3.21 17.45 15.13
C LEU A 59 -3.92 16.26 15.76
N ASP A 60 -4.39 16.46 17.00
CA ASP A 60 -4.90 15.44 17.93
C ASP A 60 -5.70 14.30 17.25
N SER A 61 -5.09 13.10 17.16
CA SER A 61 -5.63 11.84 16.61
C SER A 61 -6.16 11.87 15.16
N LEU A 62 -5.89 12.92 14.37
CA LEU A 62 -6.42 13.03 13.00
C LEU A 62 -5.85 11.97 12.06
N ALA A 63 -4.55 11.68 12.16
CA ALA A 63 -3.92 10.59 11.42
C ALA A 63 -4.44 9.22 11.87
N GLY A 64 -4.69 9.06 13.17
CA GLY A 64 -5.22 7.81 13.75
C GLY A 64 -6.56 7.42 13.12
N SER A 65 -7.55 8.31 13.21
CA SER A 65 -8.89 8.05 12.64
C SER A 65 -8.87 7.83 11.11
N SER A 66 -8.04 8.59 10.39
CA SER A 66 -7.87 8.42 8.94
C SER A 66 -7.25 7.06 8.58
N CYS A 67 -6.25 6.62 9.34
CA CYS A 67 -5.64 5.31 9.15
C CYS A 67 -6.63 4.18 9.48
N SER A 68 -7.41 4.30 10.56
CA SER A 68 -8.44 3.30 10.92
C SER A 68 -9.46 3.10 9.80
N VAL A 69 -9.95 4.17 9.18
CA VAL A 69 -10.88 4.05 8.03
C VAL A 69 -10.19 3.37 6.84
N ALA A 70 -8.95 3.75 6.52
CA ALA A 70 -8.21 3.15 5.42
C ALA A 70 -7.97 1.63 5.63
N PHE A 71 -7.55 1.22 6.82
CA PHE A 71 -7.35 -0.19 7.16
C PHE A 71 -8.67 -0.98 7.17
N ALA A 72 -9.79 -0.39 7.59
CA ALA A 72 -11.09 -1.03 7.51
C ALA A 72 -11.49 -1.34 6.05
N CYS A 73 -11.28 -0.38 5.15
CA CYS A 73 -11.53 -0.59 3.71
C CYS A 73 -10.59 -1.65 3.11
N TYR A 74 -9.29 -1.61 3.43
CA TYR A 74 -8.35 -2.63 2.98
C TYR A 74 -8.67 -4.02 3.53
N GLY A 75 -9.11 -4.12 4.79
CA GLY A 75 -9.55 -5.38 5.40
C GLY A 75 -10.76 -5.97 4.67
N MET A 76 -11.73 -5.13 4.28
CA MET A 76 -12.87 -5.57 3.48
C MET A 76 -12.44 -6.08 2.10
N ILE A 77 -11.53 -5.39 1.43
CA ILE A 77 -10.98 -5.82 0.12
C ILE A 77 -10.25 -7.16 0.27
N ALA A 78 -9.40 -7.30 1.28
CA ALA A 78 -8.67 -8.53 1.55
C ALA A 78 -9.61 -9.71 1.85
N TYR A 79 -10.70 -9.47 2.60
CA TYR A 79 -11.73 -10.46 2.86
C TYR A 79 -12.43 -10.92 1.58
N LEU A 80 -12.81 -9.99 0.70
CA LEU A 80 -13.42 -10.31 -0.59
C LEU A 80 -12.48 -11.07 -1.53
N GLN A 81 -11.17 -10.86 -1.41
CA GLN A 81 -10.14 -11.59 -2.15
C GLN A 81 -9.75 -12.94 -1.52
N GLY A 82 -10.38 -13.33 -0.40
CA GLY A 82 -10.08 -14.58 0.31
C GLY A 82 -8.77 -14.55 1.12
N GLN A 83 -8.14 -13.39 1.28
CA GLN A 83 -6.89 -13.20 2.02
C GLN A 83 -7.16 -13.02 3.51
N THR A 84 -7.57 -14.11 4.18
CA THR A 84 -8.03 -14.08 5.58
C THR A 84 -6.99 -13.55 6.56
N TYR A 85 -5.71 -13.90 6.39
CA TYR A 85 -4.63 -13.39 7.25
C TYR A 85 -4.42 -11.88 7.11
N LEU A 86 -4.50 -11.37 5.88
CA LEU A 86 -4.35 -9.94 5.62
C LEU A 86 -5.57 -9.16 6.13
N ALA A 87 -6.77 -9.71 5.94
CA ALA A 87 -8.00 -9.13 6.50
C ALA A 87 -7.94 -9.06 8.03
N ALA A 88 -7.53 -10.15 8.69
CA ALA A 88 -7.37 -10.18 10.14
C ALA A 88 -6.35 -9.14 10.61
N PHE A 89 -5.19 -9.04 9.95
CA PHE A 89 -4.20 -8.01 10.23
C PHE A 89 -4.81 -6.61 10.13
N CYS A 90 -5.48 -6.28 9.03
CA CYS A 90 -6.13 -4.98 8.85
C CYS A 90 -7.13 -4.68 9.97
N TYR A 91 -8.01 -5.61 10.34
CA TYR A 91 -8.98 -5.39 11.42
C TYR A 91 -8.33 -5.24 12.79
N THR A 92 -7.23 -5.96 13.07
CA THR A 92 -6.49 -5.77 14.34
C THR A 92 -5.83 -4.40 14.45
N VAL A 93 -5.46 -3.79 13.33
CA VAL A 93 -4.88 -2.42 13.29
C VAL A 93 -5.97 -1.37 13.51
N VAL A 94 -7.20 -1.64 13.08
CA VAL A 94 -8.36 -0.76 13.32
C VAL A 94 -8.76 -0.74 14.80
N GLY A 95 -8.72 -1.90 15.45
CA GLY A 95 -9.16 -2.10 16.84
C GLY A 95 -10.38 -3.00 16.95
#